data_AF-A0A7C4XU50-F1
#
_entry.id   AF-A0A7C4XU50-F1
#
_cell.length_a   1.000
_cell.length_b   1.000
_cell.length_c   1.000
_cell.angle_alpha   90.00
_cell.angle_beta   90.00
_cell.angle_gamma   90.00
#
_symmetry.space_group_name_H-M   'P 1'
#
loop_
_entity.id
_entity.type
_entity.pdbx_description
1 polymer ?
#
loop_
_entity_poly.entity_id
_entity_poly.type
_entity_poly.pdbx_seq_one_letter_code
_entity_poly.pdbx_strand_id
1 'polypeptide(L)'
;MRADIFAEIIFIVAILLAIISLFIYGMIIKRLLALIQGRGIWVFPVIGGIFLILMAGLHIYRILFYFPLLGTAGPGDLFDLIIGSLNLSRLESFLLLGAGLFPLIGGVLYYTASSK
;
A
#
# COMPACT_ATOMS: atom_id res chain seq x y z
N MET A 1 11.08 -0.68 21.94
CA MET A 1 10.36 0.55 21.53
C MET A 1 8.85 0.27 21.58
N ARG A 2 8.00 1.21 22.01
CA ARG A 2 6.54 1.02 22.02
C ARG A 2 5.93 1.67 20.77
N ALA A 3 4.98 0.99 20.12
CA ALA A 3 4.20 1.58 19.04
C ALA A 3 3.33 2.72 19.59
N ASP A 4 3.25 3.83 18.87
CA ASP A 4 2.30 4.91 19.18
C ASP A 4 0.92 4.51 18.65
N ILE A 5 0.03 4.11 19.55
CA ILE A 5 -1.30 3.59 19.22
C ILE A 5 -2.12 4.61 18.42
N PHE A 6 -1.99 5.92 18.71
CA PHE A 6 -2.74 6.93 17.99
C PHE A 6 -2.23 7.08 16.55
N ALA A 7 -0.92 7.08 16.37
CA ALA A 7 -0.31 7.09 15.04
C ALA A 7 -0.72 5.86 14.22
N GLU A 8 -0.76 4.68 14.84
CA GLU A 8 -1.16 3.45 14.15
C GLU A 8 -2.63 3.44 13.73
N ILE A 9 -3.52 3.97 14.57
CA ILE A 9 -4.94 4.10 14.22
C ILE A 9 -5.10 5.05 13.02
N ILE A 10 -4.44 6.20 13.06
CA ILE A 10 -4.49 7.18 11.95
C ILE A 10 -3.96 6.55 10.67
N PHE A 11 -2.83 5.83 10.76
CA PHE A 11 -2.23 5.14 9.62
C PHE A 11 -3.19 4.10 9.02
N ILE A 12 -3.77 3.21 9.83
CA ILE A 12 -4.70 2.17 9.35
C ILE A 12 -5.92 2.80 8.68
N VAL A 13 -6.51 3.84 9.29
CA VAL A 13 -7.66 4.55 8.72
C VAL A 13 -7.29 5.18 7.37
N ALA A 14 -6.15 5.86 7.28
CA ALA A 14 -5.67 6.46 6.04
C ALA A 14 -5.47 5.41 4.93
N ILE A 15 -4.91 4.25 5.27
CA ILE A 15 -4.69 3.15 4.33
C ILE A 15 -6.01 2.55 3.85
N LEU A 16 -6.99 2.33 4.74
CA LEU A 16 -8.31 1.82 4.36
C LEU A 16 -9.02 2.79 3.41
N LEU A 17 -8.99 4.09 3.71
CA LEU A 17 -9.56 5.11 2.83
C LEU A 17 -8.85 5.15 1.47
N ALA A 18 -7.53 5.05 1.44
CA ALA A 18 -6.75 5.02 0.20
C ALA A 18 -7.07 3.77 -0.64
N ILE A 19 -7.18 2.59 -0.01
CA ILE A 19 -7.57 1.35 -0.68
C ILE A 19 -8.95 1.52 -1.35
N ILE A 20 -9.95 1.97 -0.60
CA ILE A 20 -11.31 2.19 -1.12
C ILE A 20 -11.28 3.19 -2.28
N SER A 21 -10.55 4.29 -2.12
CA SER A 21 -10.37 5.31 -3.16
C SER A 21 -9.79 4.73 -4.45
N LEU A 22 -8.77 3.87 -4.37
CA LEU A 22 -8.15 3.24 -5.55
C LEU A 22 -9.09 2.27 -6.27
N PHE A 23 -9.89 1.50 -5.53
CA PHE A 23 -10.91 0.65 -6.15
C PHE A 23 -12.01 1.47 -6.84
N ILE A 24 -12.51 2.52 -6.19
CA ILE A 24 -13.49 3.43 -6.79
C ILE A 24 -12.89 4.09 -8.04
N TYR A 25 -11.65 4.56 -7.96
CA TYR A 25 -10.94 5.16 -9.09
C TYR A 25 -10.85 4.19 -10.29
N GLY A 26 -10.46 2.94 -10.06
CA GLY A 26 -10.47 1.90 -11.09
C GLY A 26 -11.85 1.69 -11.70
N MET A 27 -12.90 1.62 -10.88
CA MET A 27 -14.28 1.46 -11.36
C MET A 27 -14.78 2.66 -12.17
N ILE A 28 -14.39 3.89 -11.80
CA ILE A 28 -14.68 5.09 -12.57
C ILE A 28 -14.00 5.00 -13.94
N ILE A 29 -12.70 4.72 -13.99
CA ILE A 29 -11.99 4.54 -15.27
C ILE A 29 -12.65 3.46 -16.12
N LYS A 30 -13.05 2.32 -15.52
CA LYS A 30 -13.71 1.23 -16.25
C LYS A 30 -14.97 1.71 -16.98
N ARG A 31 -15.78 2.55 -16.32
CA ARG A 31 -16.99 3.12 -16.92
C ARG A 31 -16.67 4.11 -18.03
N LEU A 32 -15.67 4.97 -17.82
CA LEU A 32 -15.26 5.97 -18.81
C LEU A 32 -14.63 5.33 -20.06
N LEU A 33 -13.84 4.27 -19.89
CA LEU A 33 -13.25 3.51 -21.00
C LEU A 33 -14.29 2.95 -21.96
N ALA A 34 -15.48 2.58 -21.46
CA ALA A 34 -16.57 2.09 -22.30
C ALA A 34 -17.04 3.15 -23.31
N LEU A 35 -16.91 4.44 -22.98
CA LEU A 35 -17.30 5.55 -23.85
C LEU A 35 -16.29 5.77 -25.00
N ILE A 36 -15.01 5.53 -24.74
CA ILE A 36 -13.92 5.73 -25.72
C ILE A 36 -13.45 4.42 -26.37
N GLN A 37 -14.20 3.33 -26.22
CA GLN A 37 -13.87 1.97 -26.68
C GLN A 37 -12.48 1.44 -26.20
N GLY A 38 -11.91 2.06 -25.16
CA GLY A 38 -10.66 1.64 -24.54
C GLY A 38 -10.85 0.42 -23.64
N ARG A 39 -9.78 -0.36 -23.40
CA ARG A 39 -9.84 -1.56 -22.56
C ARG A 39 -8.66 -1.63 -21.59
N GLY A 40 -8.88 -2.22 -20.42
CA GLY A 40 -7.81 -2.67 -19.50
C GLY A 40 -7.17 -1.61 -18.61
N ILE A 41 -7.24 -0.31 -18.91
CA ILE A 41 -6.55 0.73 -18.12
C ILE A 41 -7.06 0.79 -16.66
N TRP A 42 -8.32 0.43 -16.42
CA TRP A 42 -8.93 0.40 -15.10
C TRP A 42 -8.25 -0.57 -14.10
N VAL A 43 -7.48 -1.54 -14.58
CA VAL A 43 -6.81 -2.53 -13.74
C VAL A 43 -5.64 -1.89 -12.96
N PHE A 44 -5.03 -0.84 -13.49
CA PHE A 44 -3.87 -0.19 -12.87
C PHE A 44 -4.17 0.37 -11.46
N PRO A 45 -5.22 1.20 -11.25
CA PRO A 45 -5.62 1.60 -9.91
C PRO A 45 -5.92 0.42 -8.97
N VAL A 46 -6.56 -0.63 -9.49
CA VAL A 46 -6.91 -1.83 -8.72
C VAL A 46 -5.66 -2.57 -8.23
N ILE A 47 -4.63 -2.72 -9.08
CA ILE A 47 -3.34 -3.28 -8.67
C ILE A 47 -2.71 -2.43 -7.56
N GLY A 48 -2.79 -1.10 -7.66
CA GLY A 48 -2.32 -0.21 -6.60
C GLY A 48 -3.03 -0.46 -5.26
N GLY A 49 -4.35 -0.68 -5.30
CA GLY A 49 -5.13 -1.07 -4.12
C GLY A 49 -4.70 -2.40 -3.51
N ILE A 50 -4.39 -3.40 -4.36
CA ILE A 50 -3.87 -4.70 -3.90
C ILE A 50 -2.52 -4.53 -3.20
N PHE A 51 -1.62 -3.69 -3.72
CA PHE A 51 -0.35 -3.41 -3.05
C PHE A 51 -0.53 -2.74 -1.69
N LEU A 52 -1.48 -1.82 -1.53
CA LEU A 52 -1.79 -1.25 -0.21
C LEU A 52 -2.35 -2.30 0.76
N ILE A 53 -3.18 -3.25 0.30
CA ILE A 53 -3.68 -4.34 1.12
C ILE A 53 -2.51 -5.21 1.63
N LEU A 54 -1.60 -5.59 0.74
CA LEU A 54 -0.41 -6.37 1.12
C LEU A 54 0.49 -5.59 2.08
N MET A 55 0.68 -4.30 1.83
CA MET A 55 1.47 -3.43 2.70
C MET A 55 0.86 -3.34 4.10
N ALA A 56 -0.47 -3.13 4.19
CA ALA A 56 -1.18 -3.10 5.46
C ALA A 56 -1.01 -4.42 6.24
N GLY A 57 -1.08 -5.56 5.56
CA GLY A 57 -0.84 -6.86 6.16
C GLY A 57 0.57 -7.00 6.75
N LEU A 58 1.61 -6.61 5.99
CA LEU A 58 2.99 -6.62 6.47
C LEU A 58 3.21 -5.66 7.65
N HIS A 59 2.62 -4.47 7.60
CA HIS A 59 2.72 -3.46 8.66
C HIS A 59 2.08 -3.95 9.96
N ILE A 60 0.88 -4.52 9.89
CA ILE A 60 0.20 -5.14 11.04
C ILE A 60 1.06 -6.28 11.60
N TYR A 61 1.61 -7.15 10.74
CA TYR A 61 2.52 -8.22 11.17
C TYR A 61 3.75 -7.65 11.90
N ARG A 62 4.40 -6.61 11.37
CA ARG A 62 5.55 -6.00 12.01
C ARG A 62 5.21 -5.42 13.39
N ILE A 63 4.04 -4.78 13.53
CA ILE A 63 3.59 -4.22 14.81
C ILE A 63 3.27 -5.32 15.81
N LEU A 64 2.58 -6.39 15.41
CA LEU A 64 2.14 -7.44 16.33
C LEU A 64 3.29 -8.33 16.79
N PHE A 65 4.33 -8.52 15.96
CA PHE A 65 5.41 -9.46 16.26
C PHE A 65 6.73 -8.77 16.59
N TYR A 66 7.24 -7.87 15.73
CA TYR A 66 8.57 -7.29 15.95
C TYR A 66 8.59 -6.25 17.06
N PHE A 67 7.59 -5.37 17.14
CA PHE A 67 7.62 -4.24 18.08
C PHE A 67 7.53 -4.69 19.56
N PRO A 68 6.69 -5.67 19.93
CA PRO A 68 6.69 -6.24 21.28
C PRO A 68 8.02 -6.90 21.63
N LEU A 69 8.58 -7.71 20.73
CA LEU A 69 9.86 -8.41 20.96
C LEU A 69 11.01 -7.42 21.10
N LEU A 70 11.07 -6.37 20.27
CA LEU A 70 12.01 -5.26 20.41
C LEU A 70 11.82 -4.43 21.70
N GLY A 71 10.67 -4.57 22.36
CA GLY A 71 10.40 -3.97 23.66
C GLY A 71 11.07 -4.71 24.82
N THR A 72 11.35 -6.00 24.64
CA THR A 72 11.87 -6.91 25.68
C THR A 72 13.18 -7.60 25.31
N ALA A 73 13.74 -7.30 24.14
CA ALA A 73 14.94 -7.96 23.60
C ALA A 73 16.17 -7.72 24.48
N GLY A 74 16.96 -8.77 24.66
CA GLY A 74 18.28 -8.71 25.29
C GLY A 74 19.39 -8.46 24.27
N PRO A 75 20.67 -8.40 24.71
CA PRO A 75 21.79 -8.16 23.81
C PRO A 75 21.98 -9.25 22.73
N GLY A 76 21.51 -10.47 22.98
CA GLY A 76 21.71 -11.62 22.10
C GLY A 76 20.77 -11.69 20.89
N ASP A 77 19.59 -11.07 20.98
CA ASP A 77 18.52 -11.14 19.96
C ASP A 77 18.14 -9.76 19.38
N LEU A 78 18.58 -8.67 20.02
CA LEU A 78 18.23 -7.30 19.61
C LEU A 78 18.59 -7.01 18.14
N PHE A 79 19.80 -7.35 17.69
CA PHE A 79 20.23 -7.04 16.32
C PHE A 79 19.45 -7.80 15.27
N ASP A 80 19.18 -9.09 15.49
CA ASP A 80 18.42 -9.92 14.56
C ASP A 80 16.98 -9.41 14.41
N LEU A 81 16.36 -9.02 15.52
CA LEU A 81 15.03 -8.41 15.53
C LEU A 81 15.01 -7.06 14.79
N ILE A 82 16.04 -6.22 14.96
CA ILE A 82 16.15 -4.95 14.22
C ILE A 82 16.27 -5.21 12.71
N ILE A 83 17.17 -6.12 12.30
CA ILE A 83 17.38 -6.44 10.89
C ILE A 83 16.08 -6.98 10.26
N GLY A 84 15.39 -7.88 10.94
CA GLY A 84 14.12 -8.43 10.48
C GLY A 84 13.04 -7.34 10.32
N SER A 85 12.90 -6.46 11.31
CA SER A 85 11.95 -5.34 11.28
C SER A 85 12.24 -4.37 10.13
N LEU A 86 13.52 -4.04 9.90
CA LEU A 86 13.95 -3.17 8.80
C LEU A 86 13.75 -3.80 7.42
N ASN A 87 13.94 -5.11 7.29
CA ASN A 87 13.67 -5.81 6.03
C ASN A 87 12.18 -5.78 5.69
N LEU A 88 11.29 -5.95 6.67
CA LEU A 88 9.84 -5.78 6.47
C LEU A 88 9.49 -4.33 6.12
N SER A 89 10.11 -3.35 6.78
CA SER A 89 9.95 -1.92 6.43
C SER A 89 10.33 -1.61 5.00
N ARG A 90 11.40 -2.23 4.51
CA ARG A 90 11.81 -2.10 3.11
C ARG A 90 10.75 -2.66 2.16
N LEU A 91 10.18 -3.83 2.46
CA LEU A 91 9.13 -4.43 1.65
C LEU A 91 7.85 -3.58 1.64
N GLU A 92 7.44 -3.07 2.80
CA GLU A 92 6.33 -2.12 2.90
C GLU A 92 6.56 -0.87 2.03
N SER A 93 7.78 -0.33 2.03
CA SER A 93 8.15 0.83 1.23
C SER A 93 8.03 0.55 -0.28
N PHE A 94 8.46 -0.63 -0.74
CA PHE A 94 8.30 -1.03 -2.13
C PHE A 94 6.84 -1.22 -2.53
N LEU A 95 6.03 -1.82 -1.64
CA LEU A 95 4.59 -1.97 -1.87
C LEU A 95 3.88 -0.61 -1.91
N LEU A 96 4.25 0.31 -1.02
CA LEU A 96 3.73 1.67 -1.00
C LEU A 96 4.11 2.44 -2.29
N LEU A 97 5.35 2.30 -2.75
CA LEU A 97 5.79 2.87 -4.02
C LEU A 97 4.96 2.30 -5.19
N GLY A 98 4.80 0.98 -5.25
CA GLY A 98 3.96 0.34 -6.25
C GLY A 98 2.51 0.83 -6.21
N ALA A 99 1.97 0.98 -5.00
CA ALA A 99 0.63 1.49 -4.77
C ALA A 99 0.42 2.92 -5.29
N GLY A 100 1.46 3.74 -5.33
CA GLY A 100 1.42 5.07 -5.96
C GLY A 100 1.66 5.03 -7.47
N LEU A 101 2.64 4.25 -7.93
CA LEU A 101 3.05 4.22 -9.33
C LEU A 101 1.98 3.63 -10.26
N PHE A 102 1.33 2.53 -9.86
CA PHE A 102 0.34 1.87 -10.72
C PHE A 102 -0.87 2.77 -11.04
N PRO A 103 -1.55 3.37 -10.05
CA PRO A 103 -2.64 4.32 -10.31
C PRO A 103 -2.19 5.52 -11.15
N LEU A 104 -0.97 6.04 -10.91
CA LEU A 104 -0.41 7.13 -11.71
C LEU A 104 -0.26 6.74 -13.19
N ILE A 105 0.32 5.57 -13.47
CA ILE A 105 0.43 5.02 -14.83
C ILE A 105 -0.97 4.85 -15.44
N GLY A 106 -1.92 4.30 -14.69
CA GLY A 106 -3.32 4.18 -15.13
C GLY A 106 -3.94 5.52 -15.50
N GLY A 107 -3.69 6.57 -14.73
CA GLY A 107 -4.16 7.92 -15.00
C GLY A 107 -3.55 8.52 -16.27
N VAL A 108 -2.24 8.39 -16.44
CA VAL A 108 -1.54 8.87 -17.65
C VAL A 108 -2.04 8.14 -18.89
N LEU A 109 -2.15 6.81 -18.84
CA LEU A 109 -2.66 6.01 -19.96
C LEU A 109 -4.11 6.40 -20.32
N TYR A 110 -4.97 6.61 -19.31
CA TYR A 110 -6.33 7.06 -19.54
C TYR A 110 -6.35 8.45 -20.21
N TYR A 111 -5.58 9.40 -19.69
CA TYR A 111 -5.48 10.75 -20.26
C TYR A 111 -5.06 10.70 -21.72
N THR A 112 -3.96 10.00 -22.04
CA THR A 112 -3.48 9.83 -23.42
C THR A 112 -4.50 9.16 -24.33
N ALA A 113 -5.29 8.21 -23.82
CA ALA A 113 -6.35 7.56 -24.60
C ALA A 113 -7.54 8.49 -24.86
N SER A 114 -7.88 9.36 -23.91
CA SER A 114 -9.03 10.28 -24.00
C SER A 114 -8.76 11.58 -24.79
N SER A 115 -7.48 11.90 -25.03
CA SER A 115 -7.06 13.11 -25.76
C SER A 115 -6.70 12.85 -27.22
N LYS A 116 -7.03 11.67 -27.76
CA LYS A 116 -6.96 11.34 -29.19
C LYS A 116 -8.31 11.54 -29.84
#